data_AF-A0A7S4DBP2-F1
#
_entry.id   AF-A0A7S4DBP2-F1
#
_cell.length_a   1.000
_cell.length_b   1.000
_cell.length_c   1.000
_cell.angle_alpha   90.00
_cell.angle_beta   90.00
_cell.angle_gamma   90.00
#
_symmetry.space_group_name_H-M   'P 1'
#
loop_
_entity.id
_entity.type
_entity.pdbx_description
1 polymer ?
#
loop_
_entity_poly.entity_id
_entity_poly.type
_entity_poly.pdbx_seq_one_letter_code
_entity_poly.pdbx_strand_id
1 'polypeptide(L)'
;MNMLLNGKTHGALHIQIGGQWNLDEETLAFIDDYGGFSNTLALIFKVLWRTGFARCPATCSAGETCECTAPLEVLEQAGLTAYEALMQAGVLKYLNTNGENLYLADSGRYHIRGKEGTPEEDQVFLKILQAMANPGYVGEMYSSSAPTDPTFWVLHPTIERLLGARRLLKGVKPFDETWGYVHDYTVASDNGWVCDWSAVEGYGLPECVQGTCPGHNADDVLEFKFANFPGRTFTNQELYDFIEPTNIDLPYMYDSYNWDHCGFGVDYL
;
A
#
# COMPACT_ATOMS: atom_id res chain seq x y z
N MET A 1 3.80 14.90 -11.38
CA MET A 1 4.03 13.47 -11.02
C MET A 1 2.85 12.58 -11.49
N ASN A 2 3.12 11.37 -11.98
CA ASN A 2 2.10 10.51 -12.59
C ASN A 2 1.21 9.83 -11.52
N MET A 3 -0.10 10.09 -11.54
CA MET A 3 -1.10 9.50 -10.64
C MET A 3 -1.13 7.96 -10.64
N LEU A 4 -0.43 7.31 -11.59
CA LEU A 4 -0.39 5.86 -11.72
C LEU A 4 0.69 5.18 -10.87
N LEU A 5 1.70 5.90 -10.36
CA LEU A 5 2.87 5.25 -9.76
C LEU A 5 2.56 4.59 -8.41
N ASN A 6 2.29 5.33 -7.34
CA ASN A 6 2.28 4.74 -5.99
C ASN A 6 1.05 3.88 -5.66
N GLY A 7 -0.13 4.24 -6.16
CA GLY A 7 -1.39 3.57 -5.81
C GLY A 7 -1.93 2.56 -6.82
N LYS A 8 -1.49 2.63 -8.09
CA LYS A 8 -2.11 1.90 -9.20
C LYS A 8 -1.19 0.89 -9.87
N THR A 9 0.12 1.17 -9.96
CA THR A 9 1.09 0.27 -10.59
C THR A 9 2.12 -0.27 -9.60
N HIS A 10 2.81 0.59 -8.84
CA HIS A 10 3.87 0.18 -7.91
C HIS A 10 3.34 -0.80 -6.85
N GLY A 11 2.36 -0.40 -6.05
CA GLY A 11 1.82 -1.26 -4.99
C GLY A 11 1.21 -2.57 -5.51
N ALA A 12 0.53 -2.54 -6.65
CA ALA A 12 -0.09 -3.73 -7.24
C ALA A 12 0.96 -4.75 -7.73
N LEU A 13 2.05 -4.29 -8.36
CA LEU A 13 3.14 -5.16 -8.82
C LEU A 13 3.85 -5.85 -7.64
N HIS A 14 4.09 -5.11 -6.56
CA HIS A 14 4.61 -5.64 -5.30
C HIS A 14 3.75 -6.77 -4.73
N ILE A 15 2.43 -6.59 -4.72
CA ILE A 15 1.48 -7.62 -4.28
C ILE A 15 1.50 -8.83 -5.20
N GLN A 16 1.51 -8.62 -6.52
CA GLN A 16 1.50 -9.73 -7.48
C GLN A 16 2.75 -10.60 -7.38
N ILE A 17 3.93 -9.99 -7.24
CA ILE A 17 5.20 -10.71 -7.09
C ILE A 17 5.27 -11.41 -5.72
N GLY A 18 4.87 -10.72 -4.65
CA GLY A 18 4.86 -11.30 -3.30
C GLY A 18 3.87 -12.45 -3.16
N GLY A 19 2.78 -12.41 -3.91
CA GLY A 19 1.72 -13.40 -3.84
C GLY A 19 0.96 -13.36 -2.51
N GLN A 20 -0.14 -14.09 -2.50
CA GLN A 20 -1.01 -14.24 -1.33
C GLN A 20 -1.55 -15.68 -1.32
N TRP A 21 -1.50 -16.36 -0.17
CA TRP A 21 -1.97 -17.74 -0.01
C TRP A 21 -2.49 -18.00 1.40
N ASN A 22 -2.99 -19.21 1.67
CA ASN A 22 -3.51 -19.62 2.99
C ASN A 22 -4.64 -18.74 3.53
N LEU A 23 -5.55 -18.31 2.64
CA LEU A 23 -6.88 -17.84 3.01
C LEU A 23 -7.87 -18.96 2.71
N ASP A 24 -8.83 -19.15 3.61
CA ASP A 24 -9.90 -20.11 3.40
C ASP A 24 -10.88 -19.62 2.31
N GLU A 25 -11.46 -20.57 1.57
CA GLU A 25 -12.36 -20.28 0.45
C GLU A 25 -13.63 -19.55 0.89
N GLU A 26 -14.11 -19.77 2.12
CA GLU A 26 -15.31 -19.10 2.64
C GLU A 26 -15.04 -17.61 2.85
N THR A 27 -13.92 -17.25 3.46
CA THR A 27 -13.48 -15.87 3.65
C THR A 27 -13.29 -15.17 2.31
N LEU A 28 -12.66 -15.84 1.33
CA LEU A 28 -12.49 -15.27 -0.01
C LEU A 28 -13.82 -15.02 -0.71
N ALA A 29 -14.72 -16.02 -0.72
CA ALA A 29 -16.05 -15.88 -1.32
C ALA A 29 -16.85 -14.77 -0.64
N PHE A 30 -16.77 -14.68 0.70
CA PHE A 30 -17.41 -13.61 1.45
C PHE A 30 -16.86 -12.23 1.07
N ILE A 31 -15.54 -12.06 0.97
CA ILE A 31 -14.93 -10.78 0.59
C ILE A 31 -15.31 -10.40 -0.85
N ASP A 32 -15.32 -11.36 -1.77
CA ASP A 32 -15.68 -11.13 -3.16
C ASP A 32 -17.15 -10.70 -3.32
N ASP A 33 -18.07 -11.22 -2.51
CA ASP A 33 -19.47 -10.78 -2.46
C ASP A 33 -19.62 -9.28 -2.15
N TYR A 34 -18.67 -8.67 -1.43
CA TYR A 34 -18.78 -7.24 -1.09
C TYR A 34 -18.04 -6.32 -2.05
N GLY A 35 -17.40 -6.83 -3.11
CA GLY A 35 -16.86 -6.04 -4.23
C GLY A 35 -15.60 -6.59 -4.92
N GLY A 36 -15.44 -7.92 -4.98
CA GLY A 36 -14.39 -8.58 -5.77
C GLY A 36 -12.97 -8.28 -5.28
N PHE A 37 -12.79 -8.18 -3.96
CA PHE A 37 -11.59 -7.61 -3.36
C PHE A 37 -10.51 -8.61 -3.00
N SER A 38 -10.64 -9.90 -3.33
CA SER A 38 -9.56 -10.88 -3.13
C SER A 38 -8.20 -10.35 -3.64
N ASN A 39 -8.18 -9.65 -4.78
CA ASN A 39 -6.97 -9.04 -5.37
C ASN A 39 -6.47 -7.77 -4.67
N THR A 40 -7.26 -7.16 -3.77
CA THR A 40 -6.91 -5.92 -3.05
C THR A 40 -6.95 -6.07 -1.54
N LEU A 41 -7.20 -7.28 -1.04
CA LEU A 41 -7.24 -7.62 0.39
C LEU A 41 -5.96 -7.18 1.09
N ALA A 42 -4.80 -7.46 0.50
CA ALA A 42 -3.51 -7.01 1.03
C ALA A 42 -3.41 -5.47 1.17
N LEU A 43 -4.01 -4.70 0.26
CA LEU A 43 -4.05 -3.22 0.37
C LEU A 43 -4.97 -2.75 1.49
N ILE A 44 -6.13 -3.37 1.66
CA ILE A 44 -7.08 -3.04 2.72
C ILE A 44 -6.50 -3.42 4.09
N PHE A 45 -5.93 -4.62 4.19
CA PHE A 45 -5.25 -5.09 5.40
C PHE A 45 -4.17 -4.09 5.84
N LYS A 46 -3.37 -3.54 4.92
CA LYS A 46 -2.37 -2.51 5.23
C LYS A 46 -2.97 -1.29 5.91
N VAL A 47 -4.15 -0.85 5.48
CA VAL A 47 -4.86 0.28 6.08
C VAL A 47 -5.38 -0.08 7.48
N LEU A 48 -6.00 -1.26 7.63
CA LEU A 48 -6.47 -1.74 8.92
C LEU A 48 -5.33 -1.93 9.91
N TRP A 49 -4.18 -2.43 9.46
CA TRP A 49 -2.98 -2.54 10.29
C TRP A 49 -2.46 -1.18 10.69
N ARG A 50 -2.28 -0.22 9.75
CA ARG A 50 -1.78 1.15 10.04
C ARG A 50 -2.66 1.92 11.02
N THR A 51 -3.98 1.80 10.87
CA THR A 51 -4.98 2.45 11.73
C THR A 51 -5.19 1.72 13.05
N GLY A 52 -4.58 0.55 13.19
CA GLY A 52 -4.61 -0.22 14.40
C GLY A 52 -5.89 -1.02 14.61
N PHE A 53 -6.66 -1.33 13.58
CA PHE A 53 -7.77 -2.28 13.69
C PHE A 53 -7.37 -3.73 13.40
N ALA A 54 -6.29 -3.96 12.65
CA ALA A 54 -5.67 -5.27 12.53
C ALA A 54 -4.45 -5.39 13.45
N ARG A 55 -4.26 -6.56 14.06
CA ARG A 55 -3.11 -6.89 14.93
C ARG A 55 -2.48 -8.19 14.44
N CYS A 56 -1.16 -8.18 14.31
CA CYS A 56 -0.37 -9.36 14.00
C CYS A 56 0.49 -9.72 15.21
N PRO A 57 0.69 -11.01 15.50
CA PRO A 57 1.67 -11.43 16.50
C PRO A 57 3.07 -10.90 16.15
N ALA A 58 3.78 -10.36 17.14
CA ALA A 58 5.16 -9.91 16.95
C ALA A 58 6.16 -11.08 16.79
N THR A 59 5.82 -12.23 17.37
CA THR A 59 6.59 -13.46 17.33
C THR A 59 5.65 -14.65 17.31
N CYS A 60 6.06 -15.72 16.66
CA CYS A 60 5.30 -16.97 16.60
C CYS A 60 6.24 -18.16 16.81
N SER A 61 5.76 -19.21 17.48
CA SER A 61 6.53 -20.44 17.66
C SER A 61 6.39 -21.35 16.44
N ALA A 62 7.39 -22.19 16.19
CA ALA A 62 7.29 -23.19 15.14
C ALA A 62 6.09 -24.13 15.40
N GLY A 63 5.18 -24.21 14.42
CA GLY A 63 3.96 -25.03 14.51
C GLY A 63 2.72 -24.29 15.01
N GLU A 64 2.82 -23.02 15.40
CA GLU A 64 1.68 -22.15 15.68
C GLU A 64 1.23 -21.41 14.41
N THR A 65 -0.07 -21.20 14.27
CA THR A 65 -0.63 -20.37 13.19
C THR A 65 -0.38 -18.91 13.52
N CYS A 66 0.49 -18.27 12.74
CA CYS A 66 0.89 -16.87 12.92
C CYS A 66 0.00 -15.97 12.06
N GLU A 67 -1.19 -15.64 12.56
CA GLU A 67 -2.20 -14.95 11.76
C GLU A 67 -2.55 -13.58 12.36
N CYS A 68 -2.75 -12.61 11.47
CA CYS A 68 -3.28 -11.32 11.85
C CYS A 68 -4.80 -11.43 12.04
N THR A 69 -5.32 -10.67 13.01
CA THR A 69 -6.75 -10.66 13.34
C THR A 69 -7.23 -9.23 13.57
N ALA A 70 -8.54 -9.05 13.73
CA ALA A 70 -9.15 -7.86 14.34
C ALA A 70 -9.66 -8.22 15.74
N PRO A 71 -8.83 -8.09 16.79
CA PRO A 71 -9.24 -8.43 18.15
C PRO A 71 -10.40 -7.53 18.61
N LEU A 72 -11.41 -8.11 19.24
CA LEU A 72 -12.56 -7.36 19.73
C LEU A 72 -12.15 -6.36 20.82
N GLU A 73 -11.09 -6.67 21.56
CA GLU A 73 -10.49 -5.84 22.60
C GLU A 73 -10.05 -4.47 22.06
N VAL A 74 -9.63 -4.39 20.78
CA VAL A 74 -9.31 -3.12 20.12
C VAL A 74 -10.56 -2.25 20.03
N LEU A 75 -11.68 -2.84 19.61
CA LEU A 75 -12.95 -2.12 19.47
C LEU A 75 -13.51 -1.72 20.85
N GLU A 76 -13.46 -2.63 21.82
CA GLU A 76 -13.92 -2.40 23.19
C GLU A 76 -13.13 -1.29 23.89
N GLN A 77 -11.80 -1.32 23.80
CA GLN A 77 -10.94 -0.31 24.40
C GLN A 77 -11.14 1.06 23.73
N ALA A 78 -11.36 1.10 22.42
CA ALA A 78 -11.64 2.33 21.70
C ALA A 78 -13.09 2.83 21.87
N GLY A 79 -13.99 2.00 22.41
CA GLY A 79 -15.42 2.29 22.48
C GLY A 79 -16.09 2.41 21.10
N LEU A 80 -15.62 1.61 20.13
CA LEU A 80 -16.07 1.63 18.74
C LEU A 80 -16.83 0.35 18.36
N THR A 81 -17.76 0.50 17.43
CA THR A 81 -18.36 -0.61 16.68
C THR A 81 -17.47 -0.99 15.49
N ALA A 82 -17.68 -2.19 14.92
CA ALA A 82 -17.00 -2.58 13.69
C ALA A 82 -17.32 -1.64 12.51
N TYR A 83 -18.55 -1.11 12.46
CA TYR A 83 -18.93 -0.08 11.48
C TYR A 83 -18.05 1.16 11.61
N GLU A 84 -17.89 1.69 12.83
CA GLU A 84 -17.10 2.90 13.08
C GLU A 84 -15.63 2.67 12.76
N ALA A 85 -15.07 1.51 13.11
CA ALA A 85 -13.72 1.12 12.74
C ALA A 85 -13.50 1.09 11.22
N LEU A 86 -14.39 0.42 10.47
CA LEU A 86 -14.32 0.36 9.01
C LEU A 86 -14.51 1.74 8.36
N MET A 87 -15.35 2.59 8.95
CA MET A 87 -15.58 3.96 8.48
C MET A 87 -14.34 4.83 8.72
N GLN A 88 -13.78 4.80 9.94
CA GLN A 88 -12.57 5.53 10.31
C GLN A 88 -11.36 5.13 9.45
N ALA A 89 -11.22 3.84 9.15
CA ALA A 89 -10.20 3.32 8.25
C ALA A 89 -10.43 3.70 6.77
N GLY A 90 -11.61 4.21 6.42
CA GLY A 90 -11.98 4.55 5.04
C GLY A 90 -12.35 3.34 4.16
N VAL A 91 -12.48 2.16 4.75
CA VAL A 91 -12.76 0.91 4.04
C VAL A 91 -14.17 0.93 3.45
N LEU A 92 -15.18 1.42 4.18
CA LEU A 92 -16.57 1.45 3.70
C LEU A 92 -16.75 2.26 2.41
N LYS A 93 -16.02 3.37 2.27
CA LYS A 93 -16.02 4.17 1.04
C LYS A 93 -15.52 3.35 -0.14
N TYR A 94 -14.43 2.62 0.05
CA TYR A 94 -13.84 1.77 -0.99
C TYR A 94 -14.78 0.60 -1.36
N LEU A 95 -15.39 -0.05 -0.36
CA LEU A 95 -16.41 -1.09 -0.55
C LEU A 95 -17.58 -0.57 -1.39
N ASN A 96 -18.13 0.59 -1.02
CA ASN A 96 -19.26 1.22 -1.72
C ASN A 96 -18.96 1.54 -3.19
N THR A 97 -17.73 1.94 -3.49
CA THR A 97 -17.35 2.33 -4.85
C THR A 97 -17.22 1.13 -5.80
N ASN A 98 -16.91 -0.06 -5.29
CA ASN A 98 -16.57 -1.22 -6.12
C ASN A 98 -17.52 -2.41 -5.93
N GLY A 99 -18.42 -2.39 -4.94
CA GLY A 99 -19.39 -3.44 -4.65
C GLY A 99 -20.84 -2.96 -4.74
N GLU A 100 -21.77 -3.91 -4.92
CA GLU A 100 -23.20 -3.60 -5.03
C GLU A 100 -23.96 -3.79 -3.71
N ASN A 101 -23.42 -4.57 -2.77
CA ASN A 101 -24.10 -4.96 -1.53
C ASN A 101 -24.11 -3.90 -0.43
N LEU A 102 -23.33 -2.83 -0.60
CA LEU A 102 -23.23 -1.72 0.32
C LEU A 102 -23.61 -0.41 -0.39
N TYR A 103 -24.33 0.47 0.29
CA TYR A 103 -24.70 1.79 -0.24
C TYR A 103 -24.64 2.87 0.82
N LEU A 104 -24.33 4.10 0.41
CA LEU A 104 -24.41 5.29 1.26
C LEU A 104 -25.85 5.85 1.24
N ALA A 105 -26.50 5.89 2.39
CA ALA A 105 -27.82 6.54 2.53
C ALA A 105 -27.69 8.06 2.69
N ASP A 106 -28.80 8.78 2.50
CA ASP A 106 -28.88 10.24 2.65
C ASP A 106 -28.49 10.73 4.06
N SER A 107 -28.59 9.86 5.06
CA SER A 107 -28.12 10.11 6.42
C SER A 107 -26.60 10.22 6.55
N GLY A 108 -25.84 9.85 5.50
CA GLY A 108 -24.39 9.74 5.53
C GLY A 108 -23.88 8.43 6.15
N ARG A 109 -24.77 7.49 6.50
CA ARG A 109 -24.41 6.15 6.98
C ARG A 109 -24.36 5.15 5.82
N TYR A 110 -23.34 4.30 5.82
CA TYR A 110 -23.31 3.14 4.92
C TYR A 110 -24.19 2.02 5.46
N HIS A 111 -24.94 1.39 4.56
CA HIS A 111 -25.85 0.30 4.88
C HIS A 111 -25.61 -0.92 4.01
N ILE A 112 -25.87 -2.09 4.57
CA ILE A 112 -25.91 -3.36 3.86
C ILE A 112 -27.31 -3.55 3.27
N ARG A 113 -27.39 -3.77 1.96
CA ARG A 113 -28.68 -3.93 1.27
C ARG A 113 -29.51 -5.07 1.89
N GLY A 114 -30.73 -4.74 2.30
CA GLY A 114 -31.69 -5.70 2.84
C GLY A 114 -31.47 -6.09 4.30
N LYS A 115 -30.56 -5.41 5.03
CA LYS A 115 -30.29 -5.62 6.46
C LYS A 115 -30.31 -4.31 7.25
N GLU A 116 -30.86 -3.25 6.67
CA GLU A 116 -30.74 -1.89 7.20
C GLU A 116 -31.28 -1.75 8.61
N GLY A 117 -30.43 -1.29 9.54
CA GLY A 117 -30.82 -1.03 10.92
C GLY A 117 -31.16 -2.28 11.73
N THR A 118 -30.77 -3.47 11.26
CA THR A 118 -30.98 -4.73 11.98
C THR A 118 -29.69 -5.18 12.68
N PRO A 119 -29.78 -6.01 13.75
CA PRO A 119 -28.60 -6.58 14.39
C PRO A 119 -27.71 -7.40 13.44
N GLU A 120 -28.31 -7.97 12.38
CA GLU A 120 -27.59 -8.71 11.35
C GLU A 120 -26.67 -7.80 10.50
N GLU A 121 -26.99 -6.51 10.34
CA GLU A 121 -26.10 -5.55 9.65
C GLU A 121 -24.82 -5.30 10.45
N ASP A 122 -24.92 -5.16 11.78
CA ASP A 122 -23.75 -5.00 12.64
C ASP A 122 -22.86 -6.26 12.63
N GLN A 123 -23.47 -7.44 12.59
CA GLN A 123 -22.74 -8.71 12.43
C GLN A 123 -22.01 -8.81 11.09
N VAL A 124 -22.62 -8.30 10.01
CA VAL A 124 -21.96 -8.25 8.70
C VAL A 124 -20.77 -7.30 8.72
N PHE A 125 -20.89 -6.11 9.32
CA PHE A 125 -19.74 -5.20 9.46
C PHE A 125 -18.61 -5.82 10.27
N LEU A 126 -18.92 -6.54 11.35
CA LEU A 126 -17.91 -7.27 12.11
C LEU A 126 -17.24 -8.36 11.27
N LYS A 127 -18.00 -9.15 10.51
CA LYS A 127 -17.45 -10.18 9.62
C LYS A 127 -16.56 -9.57 8.53
N ILE A 128 -16.94 -8.41 7.95
CA ILE A 128 -16.10 -7.67 7.00
C ILE A 128 -14.78 -7.26 7.64
N LEU A 129 -14.82 -6.65 8.82
CA LEU A 129 -13.60 -6.22 9.53
C LEU A 129 -12.67 -7.40 9.82
N GLN A 130 -13.21 -8.51 10.34
CA GLN A 130 -12.44 -9.71 10.67
C GLN A 130 -11.84 -10.37 9.42
N ALA A 131 -12.63 -10.52 8.36
CA ALA A 131 -12.19 -11.09 7.09
C ALA A 131 -11.06 -10.26 6.47
N MET A 132 -11.15 -8.93 6.57
CA MET A 132 -10.14 -8.03 5.98
C MET A 132 -8.89 -7.83 6.84
N ALA A 133 -8.94 -8.20 8.13
CA ALA A 133 -7.81 -8.10 9.04
C ALA A 133 -6.84 -9.29 8.96
N ASN A 134 -7.20 -10.33 8.20
CA ASN A 134 -6.34 -11.47 7.91
C ASN A 134 -6.05 -11.55 6.40
N PRO A 135 -4.85 -11.14 5.92
CA PRO A 135 -4.49 -11.25 4.51
C PRO A 135 -4.04 -12.68 4.13
N GLY A 136 -4.16 -13.66 5.03
CA GLY A 136 -3.50 -14.96 4.89
C GLY A 136 -1.99 -14.80 5.02
N TYR A 137 -1.26 -15.54 4.19
CA TYR A 137 0.18 -15.44 4.05
C TYR A 137 0.52 -14.62 2.81
N VAL A 138 1.52 -13.76 2.95
CA VAL A 138 1.98 -12.81 1.92
C VAL A 138 3.50 -12.87 1.82
N GLY A 139 4.03 -12.77 0.59
CA GLY A 139 5.48 -12.73 0.39
C GLY A 139 6.09 -11.37 0.74
N GLU A 140 7.41 -11.32 0.91
CA GLU A 140 8.12 -10.11 1.36
C GLU A 140 7.90 -8.90 0.45
N MET A 141 7.74 -9.12 -0.87
CA MET A 141 7.49 -8.06 -1.84
C MET A 141 6.21 -7.25 -1.56
N TYR A 142 5.26 -7.75 -0.77
CA TYR A 142 4.03 -7.04 -0.40
C TYR A 142 4.29 -5.85 0.56
N SER A 143 5.26 -5.97 1.45
CA SER A 143 5.37 -5.11 2.63
C SER A 143 6.53 -4.10 2.52
N SER A 144 6.74 -3.27 3.55
CA SER A 144 7.95 -2.45 3.65
C SER A 144 9.25 -3.26 3.73
N SER A 145 9.14 -4.58 3.94
CA SER A 145 10.26 -5.53 3.84
C SER A 145 10.60 -5.93 2.40
N ALA A 146 9.89 -5.45 1.36
CA ALA A 146 10.17 -5.79 -0.03
C ALA A 146 11.66 -5.77 -0.44
N PRO A 147 12.53 -4.85 0.04
CA PRO A 147 13.96 -4.88 -0.25
C PRO A 147 14.72 -6.15 0.22
N THR A 148 14.14 -7.01 1.05
CA THR A 148 14.74 -8.30 1.44
C THR A 148 14.54 -9.38 0.38
N ASP A 149 13.59 -9.20 -0.54
CA ASP A 149 13.41 -10.08 -1.69
C ASP A 149 14.43 -9.71 -2.80
N PRO A 150 15.25 -10.65 -3.30
CA PRO A 150 16.22 -10.36 -4.37
C PRO A 150 15.60 -9.76 -5.65
N THR A 151 14.34 -10.04 -5.94
CA THR A 151 13.63 -9.51 -7.13
C THR A 151 13.47 -7.99 -7.06
N PHE A 152 13.40 -7.40 -5.87
CA PHE A 152 13.38 -5.94 -5.65
C PHE A 152 14.54 -5.25 -6.37
N TRP A 153 15.74 -5.83 -6.23
CA TRP A 153 16.98 -5.27 -6.76
C TRP A 153 17.17 -5.49 -8.26
N VAL A 154 16.32 -6.30 -8.91
CA VAL A 154 16.26 -6.42 -10.36
C VAL A 154 15.21 -5.45 -10.92
N LEU A 155 14.07 -5.34 -10.24
CA LEU A 155 12.93 -4.53 -10.65
C LEU A 155 13.23 -3.02 -10.57
N HIS A 156 13.69 -2.53 -9.42
CA HIS A 156 13.87 -1.09 -9.22
C HIS A 156 14.92 -0.45 -10.14
N PRO A 157 16.10 -1.05 -10.40
CA PRO A 157 17.02 -0.52 -11.41
C PRO A 157 16.45 -0.53 -12.82
N THR A 158 15.58 -1.48 -13.16
CA THR A 158 14.90 -1.51 -14.47
C THR A 158 13.95 -0.33 -14.63
N ILE A 159 13.14 -0.03 -13.60
CA ILE A 159 12.25 1.14 -13.58
C ILE A 159 13.07 2.44 -13.62
N GLU A 160 14.19 2.49 -12.91
CA GLU A 160 15.08 3.66 -12.89
C GLU A 160 15.72 3.91 -14.26
N ARG A 161 16.11 2.87 -14.99
CA ARG A 161 16.55 2.96 -16.39
C ARG A 161 15.43 3.44 -17.33
N LEU A 162 14.18 3.00 -17.14
CA LEU A 162 13.04 3.52 -17.92
C LEU A 162 12.79 5.00 -17.65
N LEU A 163 12.91 5.44 -16.38
CA LEU A 163 12.86 6.84 -16.00
C LEU A 163 14.01 7.63 -16.65
N GLY A 164 15.23 7.09 -16.66
CA GLY A 164 16.38 7.71 -17.33
C GLY A 164 16.15 7.92 -18.82
N ALA A 165 15.65 6.91 -19.53
CA ALA A 165 15.29 7.04 -20.93
C ALA A 165 14.21 8.11 -21.16
N ARG A 166 13.24 8.20 -20.23
CA ARG A 166 12.20 9.23 -20.29
C ARG A 166 12.77 10.64 -20.17
N ARG A 167 13.72 10.85 -19.25
CA ARG A 167 14.44 12.13 -19.04
C ARG A 167 15.26 12.53 -20.26
N LEU A 168 15.98 11.58 -20.89
CA LEU A 168 16.72 11.83 -22.14
C LEU A 168 15.81 12.28 -23.30
N LEU A 169 14.59 11.75 -23.36
CA LEU A 169 13.63 12.05 -24.43
C LEU A 169 12.78 13.31 -24.17
N LYS A 170 13.00 14.05 -23.09
CA LYS A 170 12.11 15.17 -22.69
C LYS A 170 12.00 16.29 -23.73
N GLY A 171 13.04 16.51 -24.53
CA GLY A 171 13.04 17.47 -25.64
C GLY A 171 12.17 17.04 -26.85
N VAL A 172 11.84 15.74 -26.96
CA VAL A 172 11.01 15.18 -28.04
C VAL A 172 9.61 14.83 -27.54
N LYS A 173 9.50 14.37 -26.29
CA LYS A 173 8.24 14.03 -25.64
C LYS A 173 8.20 14.72 -24.26
N PRO A 174 7.34 15.72 -24.06
CA PRO A 174 7.28 16.47 -22.80
C PRO A 174 7.20 15.56 -21.58
N PHE A 175 8.07 15.79 -20.61
CA PHE A 175 8.11 15.06 -19.35
C PHE A 175 8.11 16.09 -18.22
N ASP A 176 7.07 16.04 -17.40
CA ASP A 176 6.93 16.93 -16.25
C ASP A 176 7.68 16.33 -15.06
N GLU A 177 8.83 16.94 -14.75
CA GLU A 177 9.72 16.60 -13.64
C GLU A 177 9.39 17.40 -12.37
N THR A 178 8.25 18.11 -12.31
CA THR A 178 7.85 18.81 -11.08
C THR A 178 7.61 17.83 -9.94
N TRP A 179 8.27 18.11 -8.81
CA TRP A 179 8.08 17.36 -7.58
C TRP A 179 6.70 17.64 -6.99
N GLY A 180 5.97 16.60 -6.66
CA GLY A 180 4.64 16.74 -6.07
C GLY A 180 4.00 15.38 -5.83
N TYR A 181 3.67 15.12 -4.57
CA TYR A 181 2.85 13.99 -4.19
C TYR A 181 1.39 14.45 -4.09
N VAL A 182 0.47 13.67 -4.68
CA VAL A 182 -0.96 13.92 -4.59
C VAL A 182 -1.62 12.62 -4.17
N HIS A 183 -2.43 12.69 -3.11
CA HIS A 183 -3.21 11.55 -2.65
C HIS A 183 -4.25 11.16 -3.70
N ASP A 184 -4.27 9.88 -4.06
CA ASP A 184 -5.30 9.30 -4.90
C ASP A 184 -6.31 8.54 -4.04
N TYR A 185 -7.33 9.26 -3.55
CA TYR A 185 -8.40 8.70 -2.73
C TYR A 185 -9.32 7.70 -3.46
N THR A 186 -9.00 7.33 -4.71
CA THR A 186 -9.68 6.24 -5.44
C THR A 186 -9.03 4.88 -5.22
N VAL A 187 -7.82 4.81 -4.64
CA VAL A 187 -7.14 3.54 -4.35
C VAL A 187 -7.29 3.16 -2.87
N ALA A 188 -7.39 1.85 -2.58
CA ALA A 188 -7.69 1.33 -1.25
C ALA A 188 -6.69 1.75 -0.16
N SER A 189 -5.42 2.01 -0.51
CA SER A 189 -4.33 2.21 0.46
C SER A 189 -3.82 3.65 0.60
N ASP A 190 -4.38 4.60 -0.17
CA ASP A 190 -3.98 6.01 -0.16
C ASP A 190 -5.15 6.89 0.31
N ASN A 191 -5.44 6.79 1.60
CA ASN A 191 -6.53 7.50 2.26
C ASN A 191 -6.06 8.75 3.05
N GLY A 192 -4.80 9.15 2.88
CA GLY A 192 -4.23 10.33 3.53
C GLY A 192 -3.94 10.17 5.02
N TRP A 193 -4.13 8.99 5.62
CA TRP A 193 -3.85 8.77 7.03
C TRP A 193 -2.37 8.49 7.29
N VAL A 194 -1.78 9.28 8.19
CA VAL A 194 -0.48 9.04 8.81
C VAL A 194 -0.72 8.77 10.29
N CYS A 195 -0.35 7.57 10.75
CA CYS A 195 -0.64 7.11 12.10
C CYS A 195 0.65 6.98 12.93
N ASP A 196 0.69 7.66 14.08
CA ASP A 196 1.78 7.58 15.05
C ASP A 196 1.50 6.49 16.09
N TRP A 197 2.41 5.52 16.15
CA TRP A 197 2.36 4.37 17.05
C TRP A 197 3.23 4.54 18.30
N SER A 198 3.94 5.67 18.43
CA SER A 198 4.94 5.89 19.48
C SER A 198 4.41 5.81 20.92
N ALA A 199 3.12 6.12 21.12
CA ALA A 199 2.45 6.11 22.41
C ALA A 199 1.45 4.95 22.59
N VAL A 200 1.43 3.98 21.68
CA VAL A 200 0.46 2.88 21.70
C VAL A 200 0.91 1.79 22.66
N GLU A 201 0.06 1.44 23.63
CA GLU A 201 0.22 0.29 24.51
C GLU A 201 -0.96 -0.68 24.37
N GLY A 202 -0.68 -1.98 24.40
CA GLY A 202 -1.70 -3.03 24.34
C GLY A 202 -2.60 -2.94 23.11
N TYR A 203 -3.92 -2.84 23.33
CA TYR A 203 -4.93 -2.69 22.28
C TYR A 203 -5.30 -1.24 21.98
N GLY A 204 -4.49 -0.27 22.43
CA GLY A 204 -4.66 1.13 22.05
C GLY A 204 -4.60 1.35 20.54
N LEU A 205 -5.27 2.41 20.07
CA LEU A 205 -5.18 2.87 18.69
C LEU A 205 -4.09 3.95 18.55
N PRO A 206 -3.38 3.99 17.41
CA PRO A 206 -2.46 5.08 17.10
C PRO A 206 -3.18 6.41 16.89
N GLU A 207 -2.46 7.51 17.05
CA GLU A 207 -2.97 8.83 16.65
C GLU A 207 -2.82 8.97 15.14
N CYS A 208 -3.94 9.00 14.41
CA CYS A 208 -3.94 9.15 12.96
C CYS A 208 -4.37 10.58 12.55
N VAL A 209 -3.55 11.22 11.73
CA VAL A 209 -3.83 12.55 11.17
C VAL A 209 -3.83 12.52 9.65
N GLN A 210 -4.56 13.45 9.03
CA GLN A 210 -4.48 13.65 7.59
C GLN A 210 -3.15 14.30 7.24
N GLY A 211 -2.38 13.67 6.35
CA GLY A 211 -1.08 14.17 5.94
C GLY A 211 -0.36 13.25 4.98
N THR A 212 0.87 13.62 4.69
CA THR A 212 1.80 12.83 3.88
C THR A 212 2.93 12.36 4.78
N CYS A 213 3.30 11.08 4.70
CA CYS A 213 4.44 10.56 5.44
C CYS A 213 5.72 11.35 5.08
N PRO A 214 6.61 11.63 6.04
CA PRO A 214 7.93 12.15 5.74
C PRO A 214 8.69 11.21 4.78
N GLY A 215 9.63 11.76 4.01
CA GLY A 215 10.47 11.02 3.06
C GLY A 215 9.99 11.10 1.60
N HIS A 216 8.90 11.82 1.32
CA HIS A 216 8.35 11.97 -0.03
C HIS A 216 8.54 13.37 -0.64
N ASN A 217 8.97 14.37 0.13
CA ASN A 217 9.23 15.72 -0.35
C ASN A 217 10.61 15.84 -0.99
N ALA A 218 10.79 16.84 -1.84
CA ALA A 218 12.02 17.07 -2.59
C ALA A 218 13.22 17.33 -1.65
N ASP A 219 12.96 18.01 -0.54
CA ASP A 219 13.90 18.43 0.49
C ASP A 219 14.09 17.42 1.63
N ASP A 220 13.33 16.31 1.63
CA ASP A 220 13.52 15.26 2.63
C ASP A 220 14.89 14.60 2.46
N VAL A 221 15.62 14.47 3.56
CA VAL A 221 16.96 13.91 3.61
C VAL A 221 16.88 12.38 3.60
N LEU A 222 17.59 11.76 2.66
CA LEU A 222 17.74 10.32 2.59
C LEU A 222 18.52 9.78 3.79
N GLU A 223 18.04 8.68 4.36
CA GLU A 223 18.69 8.00 5.47
C GLU A 223 19.98 7.28 5.05
N PHE A 224 20.12 7.00 3.75
CA PHE A 224 21.26 6.27 3.19
C PHE A 224 22.48 7.17 3.03
N LYS A 225 23.64 6.64 3.48
CA LYS A 225 24.94 7.24 3.22
C LYS A 225 25.63 6.48 2.11
N PHE A 226 26.10 7.20 1.10
CA PHE A 226 26.81 6.61 -0.03
C PHE A 226 28.29 6.47 0.30
N ALA A 227 28.85 5.27 0.13
CA ALA A 227 30.26 5.00 0.43
C ALA A 227 31.23 5.92 -0.34
N ASN A 228 30.87 6.27 -1.57
CA ASN A 228 31.66 7.16 -2.43
C ASN A 228 31.51 8.66 -2.06
N PHE A 229 30.58 8.99 -1.16
CA PHE A 229 30.34 10.35 -0.67
C PHE A 229 30.33 10.39 0.86
N PRO A 230 31.47 10.08 1.52
CA PRO A 230 31.52 9.96 2.97
C PRO A 230 31.17 11.30 3.64
N GLY A 231 30.25 11.25 4.59
CA GLY A 231 29.80 12.43 5.35
C GLY A 231 28.78 13.32 4.63
N ARG A 232 28.44 13.02 3.37
CA ARG A 232 27.36 13.70 2.64
C ARG A 232 26.05 12.94 2.80
N THR A 233 24.99 13.67 3.11
CA THR A 233 23.61 13.24 2.94
C THR A 233 23.05 13.85 1.67
N PHE A 234 22.09 13.18 1.05
CA PHE A 234 21.38 13.69 -0.11
C PHE A 234 19.93 13.93 0.29
N THR A 235 19.35 15.03 -0.15
CA THR A 235 17.90 15.14 -0.25
C THR A 235 17.40 14.28 -1.42
N ASN A 236 16.10 13.99 -1.42
CA ASN A 236 15.42 13.33 -2.53
C ASN A 236 15.68 14.02 -3.88
N GLN A 237 15.61 15.36 -3.94
CA GLN A 237 15.91 16.15 -5.14
C GLN A 237 17.37 16.05 -5.54
N GLU A 238 18.30 16.18 -4.58
CA GLU A 238 19.73 16.07 -4.89
C GLU A 238 20.09 14.69 -5.42
N LEU A 239 19.50 13.61 -4.88
CA LEU A 239 19.69 12.27 -5.44
C LEU A 239 19.11 12.20 -6.86
N TYR A 240 17.88 12.70 -7.07
CA TYR A 240 17.23 12.71 -8.38
C TYR A 240 18.06 13.44 -9.46
N ASP A 241 18.64 14.58 -9.11
CA ASP A 241 19.53 15.35 -9.99
C ASP A 241 20.87 14.62 -10.20
N PHE A 242 21.41 13.99 -9.16
CA PHE A 242 22.64 13.22 -9.25
C PHE A 242 22.49 12.00 -10.17
N ILE A 243 21.36 11.32 -10.14
CA ILE A 243 21.05 10.19 -11.04
C ILE A 243 20.53 10.64 -12.43
N GLU A 244 20.82 11.87 -12.84
CA GLU A 244 20.55 12.30 -14.21
C GLU A 244 21.32 11.39 -15.20
N PRO A 245 20.66 10.83 -16.23
CA PRO A 245 21.27 9.98 -17.25
C PRO A 245 22.53 10.50 -17.93
N THR A 246 22.70 11.83 -17.96
CA THR A 246 23.85 12.49 -18.57
C THR A 246 24.99 12.76 -17.57
N ASN A 247 24.83 12.35 -16.31
CA ASN A 247 25.86 12.47 -15.30
C ASN A 247 27.02 11.49 -15.58
N ILE A 248 28.18 12.05 -15.89
CA ILE A 248 29.40 11.30 -16.21
C ILE A 248 30.01 10.57 -15.02
N ASP A 249 29.58 10.88 -13.79
CA ASP A 249 30.01 10.18 -12.57
C ASP A 249 29.29 8.84 -12.36
N LEU A 250 28.24 8.56 -13.14
CA LEU A 250 27.44 7.33 -13.10
C LEU A 250 27.44 6.55 -14.44
N PRO A 251 28.61 6.34 -15.09
CA PRO A 251 28.65 5.90 -16.48
C PRO A 251 28.09 4.48 -16.70
N TYR A 252 28.21 3.59 -15.71
CA TYR A 252 27.78 2.19 -15.85
C TYR A 252 26.27 1.99 -15.69
N MET A 253 25.58 2.87 -14.97
CA MET A 253 24.13 2.74 -14.69
C MET A 253 23.30 2.90 -15.97
N TYR A 254 23.80 3.68 -16.92
CA TYR A 254 23.09 4.07 -18.14
C TYR A 254 23.85 3.78 -19.43
N ASP A 255 24.85 2.89 -19.38
CA ASP A 255 25.77 2.59 -20.49
C ASP A 255 25.03 2.17 -21.78
N SER A 256 23.85 1.56 -21.65
CA SER A 256 22.95 1.35 -22.78
C SER A 256 21.48 1.54 -22.39
N TYR A 257 20.66 1.99 -23.34
CA TYR A 257 19.20 1.95 -23.30
C TYR A 257 18.67 0.98 -24.36
N ASN A 258 19.23 -0.23 -24.37
CA ASN A 258 18.79 -1.32 -25.22
C ASN A 258 17.94 -2.34 -24.44
N TRP A 259 16.79 -2.70 -25.00
CA TRP A 259 15.88 -3.72 -24.48
C TRP A 259 15.56 -4.71 -25.60
N ASP A 260 16.57 -5.43 -26.08
CA ASP A 260 16.40 -6.42 -27.16
C ASP A 260 15.30 -7.45 -26.82
N HIS A 261 15.07 -7.73 -25.53
CA HIS A 261 13.98 -8.59 -25.06
C HIS A 261 12.58 -8.06 -25.43
N CYS A 262 12.37 -6.73 -25.52
CA CYS A 262 11.12 -6.15 -25.98
C CYS A 262 10.85 -6.39 -27.47
N GLY A 263 11.86 -6.79 -28.26
CA GLY A 263 11.71 -7.17 -29.66
C GLY A 263 11.02 -8.53 -29.88
N PHE A 264 10.90 -9.35 -28.82
CA PHE A 264 10.36 -10.70 -28.89
C PHE A 264 8.88 -10.82 -28.47
N GLY A 265 8.22 -9.70 -28.14
CA GLY A 265 6.76 -9.64 -27.99
C GLY A 265 6.19 -10.39 -26.78
N VAL A 266 7.00 -10.79 -25.81
CA VAL A 266 6.53 -11.38 -24.55
C VAL A 266 7.18 -10.61 -23.41
N ASP A 267 6.43 -9.71 -22.80
CA ASP A 267 6.77 -9.18 -21.49
C ASP A 267 5.84 -9.84 -20.47
N TYR A 268 6.42 -10.42 -19.43
CA TYR A 268 5.72 -10.81 -18.21
C TYR A 268 6.03 -9.75 -17.15
N LEU A 269 5.48 -8.56 -17.38
CA LEU A 269 5.33 -7.48 -16.39
C LEU A 269 3.94 -6.86 -16.57
#